data_AF-A0AA36JLJ2-F1
#
_entry.id   AF-A0AA36JLJ2-F1
#
_cell.length_a   1.000
_cell.length_b   1.000
_cell.length_c   1.000
_cell.angle_alpha   90.00
_cell.angle_beta   90.00
_cell.angle_gamma   90.00
#
_symmetry.space_group_name_H-M   'P 1'
#
loop_
_entity.id
_entity.type
_entity.pdbx_description
1 polymer ?
#
loop_
_entity_poly.entity_id
_entity_poly.type
_entity_poly.pdbx_seq_one_letter_code
_entity_poly.pdbx_strand_id
1 'polypeptide(L)'
;MSLQSFRAARRKLERLKGSLVAVKMTEIIIEENVACALVELPQAVFCGAKVPHLTLGTRQNVPARHCNDVLEEVLSGRTEGITRIKLPKPKELRGKLDLETSATYKAPN
;
A
#
# COMPACT_ATOMS: atom_id res chain seq x y z
N MET A 1 -10.99 -11.98 9.30
CA MET A 1 -10.74 -11.19 10.53
C MET A 1 -12.01 -11.22 11.38
N SER A 2 -11.91 -11.42 12.70
CA SER A 2 -13.09 -11.38 13.58
C SER A 2 -13.53 -9.93 13.85
N LEU A 3 -14.80 -9.73 14.24
CA LEU A 3 -15.33 -8.40 14.58
C LEU A 3 -14.55 -7.74 15.73
N GLN A 4 -14.10 -8.54 16.70
CA GLN A 4 -13.32 -8.05 17.84
C GLN A 4 -11.93 -7.57 17.40
N SER A 5 -11.24 -8.35 16.56
CA SER A 5 -9.94 -7.98 15.99
C SER A 5 -10.04 -6.71 15.15
N PHE A 6 -11.11 -6.57 14.36
CA PHE A 6 -11.38 -5.35 13.60
C PHE A 6 -11.56 -4.13 14.50
N ARG A 7 -12.39 -4.22 15.54
CA ARG A 7 -12.61 -3.13 16.50
C ARG A 7 -11.33 -2.74 17.26
N ALA A 8 -10.45 -3.71 17.56
CA ALA A 8 -9.16 -3.44 18.16
C ALA A 8 -8.20 -2.73 17.19
N ALA A 9 -8.10 -3.21 15.95
CA ALA A 9 -7.29 -2.58 14.91
C ALA A 9 -7.74 -1.14 14.62
N ARG A 10 -9.06 -0.92 14.48
CA ARG A 10 -9.63 0.41 14.26
C ARG A 10 -9.26 1.39 15.37
N ARG A 11 -9.44 1.01 16.64
CA ARG A 11 -9.08 1.86 17.79
C ARG A 11 -7.59 2.17 17.84
N LYS A 12 -6.73 1.22 17.45
CA LYS A 12 -5.29 1.45 17.39
C LYS A 12 -4.90 2.41 16.26
N LEU A 13 -5.52 2.29 15.08
CA LEU A 13 -5.33 3.26 13.99
C LEU A 13 -5.87 4.65 14.34
N GLU A 14 -7.02 4.73 15.01
CA GLU A 14 -7.59 6.00 15.49
C GLU A 14 -6.62 6.76 16.40
N ARG A 15 -5.90 6.05 17.28
CA ARG A 15 -4.86 6.64 18.14
C ARG A 15 -3.61 7.10 17.39
N LEU A 16 -3.37 6.57 16.20
CA LEU A 16 -2.22 6.95 15.36
C LEU A 16 -2.55 8.13 14.45
N LYS A 17 -3.81 8.58 14.38
CA LYS A 17 -4.21 9.73 13.57
C LYS A 17 -3.34 10.93 13.88
N GLY A 18 -2.81 11.56 12.85
CA GLY A 18 -1.95 12.72 12.91
C GLY A 18 -0.50 12.44 13.32
N SER A 19 -0.16 11.19 13.64
CA SER A 19 1.21 10.81 13.94
C SER A 19 2.05 10.76 12.67
N LEU A 20 3.34 11.08 12.79
CA LEU A 20 4.31 10.82 11.74
C LEU A 20 4.66 9.33 11.73
N VAL A 21 4.58 8.72 10.55
CA VAL A 21 4.95 7.33 10.31
C VAL A 21 6.03 7.28 9.24
N ALA A 22 6.97 6.35 9.43
CA ALA A 22 7.99 6.02 8.46
C ALA A 22 7.70 4.65 7.85
N VAL A 23 7.66 4.56 6.54
CA VAL A 23 7.57 3.28 5.80
C VAL A 23 8.85 3.08 5.01
N LYS A 24 9.28 1.84 4.82
CA LYS A 24 10.51 1.55 4.07
C LYS A 24 10.15 0.97 2.72
N MET A 25 10.42 1.70 1.66
CA MET A 25 10.30 1.23 0.29
C MET A 25 11.49 0.34 -0.07
N THR A 26 11.26 -0.83 -0.64
CA THR A 26 12.32 -1.82 -0.91
C THR A 26 12.47 -2.16 -2.39
N GLU A 27 11.37 -2.18 -3.13
CA GLU A 27 11.32 -2.62 -4.52
C GLU A 27 10.19 -1.88 -5.26
N ILE A 28 10.42 -1.57 -6.53
CA ILE A 28 9.40 -1.02 -7.44
C ILE A 28 9.00 -2.12 -8.42
N ILE A 29 7.71 -2.33 -8.57
CA ILE A 29 7.08 -3.26 -9.49
C ILE A 29 6.36 -2.45 -10.56
N ILE A 30 6.66 -2.72 -11.82
CA ILE A 30 6.03 -2.08 -12.97
C ILE A 30 5.41 -3.17 -13.84
N GLU A 31 4.14 -3.00 -14.15
CA GLU A 31 3.36 -3.78 -15.10
C GLU A 31 2.78 -2.79 -16.12
N GLU A 32 2.33 -3.26 -17.28
CA GLU A 32 1.83 -2.41 -18.38
C GLU A 32 0.93 -1.24 -17.93
N ASN A 33 0.08 -1.47 -16.93
CA ASN A 33 -0.95 -0.52 -16.52
C ASN A 33 -0.68 0.16 -15.17
N VAL A 34 0.30 -0.30 -14.41
CA VAL A 34 0.54 0.18 -13.03
C VAL A 34 2.02 0.19 -12.67
N ALA A 35 2.38 1.17 -11.83
CA ALA A 35 3.64 1.18 -11.11
C ALA A 35 3.33 1.26 -9.60
N CYS A 36 3.88 0.33 -8.83
CA CYS A 36 3.73 0.29 -7.38
C CYS A 36 5.06 -0.03 -6.69
N ALA A 37 5.17 0.34 -5.42
CA ALA A 37 6.35 0.05 -4.63
C ALA A 37 6.01 -0.84 -3.44
N LEU A 38 6.77 -1.90 -3.23
CA LEU A 38 6.71 -2.70 -2.02
C LEU A 38 7.24 -1.90 -0.85
N VAL A 39 6.50 -1.94 0.27
CA VAL A 39 6.88 -1.25 1.49
C VAL A 39 6.84 -2.15 2.71
N GLU A 40 7.72 -1.89 3.65
CA GLU A 40 7.63 -2.39 5.01
C GLU A 40 6.92 -1.34 5.86
N LEU A 41 5.84 -1.75 6.51
CA LEU A 41 5.09 -0.92 7.43
C LEU A 41 5.62 -1.07 8.86
N PRO A 42 5.55 -0.03 9.70
CA PRO A 42 5.76 -0.17 11.14
C PRO A 42 4.79 -1.19 11.74
N GLN A 43 5.23 -1.97 12.73
CA GLN A 43 4.37 -2.95 13.45
C GLN A 43 3.11 -2.33 14.08
N ALA A 44 3.13 -1.02 14.32
CA ALA A 44 1.97 -0.29 14.85
C ALA A 44 0.86 -0.09 13.81
N VAL A 45 1.18 -0.14 12.51
CA VAL A 45 0.26 0.15 11.41
C VAL A 45 -0.25 -1.16 10.80
N PHE A 46 -1.57 -1.33 10.79
CA PHE A 46 -2.21 -2.48 10.16
C PHE A 46 -2.45 -2.21 8.67
N CYS A 47 -2.15 -3.19 7.82
CA CYS A 47 -2.46 -3.14 6.40
C CYS A 47 -3.72 -3.97 6.10
N GLY A 48 -4.63 -3.41 5.32
CA GLY A 48 -5.77 -4.16 4.77
C GLY A 48 -5.41 -4.97 3.52
N ALA A 49 -4.40 -4.53 2.77
CA ALA A 49 -3.89 -5.26 1.61
C ALA A 49 -3.04 -6.45 2.05
N LYS A 50 -3.08 -7.53 1.25
CA LYS A 50 -2.27 -8.73 1.49
C LYS A 50 -0.77 -8.45 1.31
N VAL A 51 -0.44 -7.58 0.36
CA VAL A 51 0.92 -7.08 0.12
C VAL A 51 0.95 -5.59 0.42
N PRO A 52 1.66 -5.14 1.46
CA PRO A 52 1.82 -3.72 1.74
C PRO A 52 2.58 -3.01 0.60
N HIS A 53 1.96 -1.98 0.03
CA HIS A 53 2.52 -1.26 -1.10
C HIS A 53 2.06 0.20 -1.17
N LEU A 54 2.73 0.97 -2.02
CA LEU A 54 2.31 2.30 -2.46
C LEU A 54 2.04 2.26 -3.96
N THR A 55 0.90 2.80 -4.40
CA THR A 55 0.68 3.05 -5.83
C THR A 55 1.47 4.30 -6.22
N LEU A 56 2.38 4.17 -7.19
CA LEU A 56 3.19 5.27 -7.71
C LEU A 56 2.53 5.93 -8.92
N GLY A 57 1.83 5.13 -9.73
CA GLY A 57 1.10 5.61 -10.89
C GLY A 57 0.25 4.52 -11.51
N THR A 58 -0.79 4.94 -12.21
CA THR A 58 -1.66 4.07 -13.01
C THR A 58 -1.84 4.67 -14.39
N ARG A 59 -2.14 3.82 -15.37
CA ARG A 59 -2.63 4.26 -16.67
C ARG A 59 -4.00 4.93 -16.51
N GLN A 60 -4.35 5.81 -17.44
CA GLN A 60 -5.67 6.46 -17.46
C GLN A 60 -6.78 5.40 -17.44
N ASN A 61 -7.81 5.65 -16.63
CA ASN A 61 -8.96 4.75 -16.41
C ASN A 61 -8.64 3.43 -15.69
N VAL A 62 -7.39 3.20 -15.26
CA VAL A 62 -7.02 2.05 -14.44
C VAL A 62 -7.05 2.46 -12.97
N PRO A 63 -7.89 1.83 -12.13
CA PRO A 63 -7.99 2.21 -10.72
C PRO A 63 -6.77 1.70 -9.93
N ALA A 64 -6.35 2.48 -8.92
CA ALA A 64 -5.23 2.12 -8.03
C ALA A 64 -5.39 0.74 -7.36
N ARG A 65 -6.61 0.26 -7.18
CA ARG A 65 -6.86 -1.09 -6.62
C ARG A 65 -6.24 -2.21 -7.47
N HIS A 66 -6.02 -1.98 -8.77
CA HIS A 66 -5.41 -2.96 -9.67
C HIS A 66 -3.98 -3.33 -9.26
N CYS A 67 -3.27 -2.44 -8.54
CA CYS A 67 -1.99 -2.76 -7.93
C CYS A 67 -2.08 -3.94 -6.94
N ASN A 68 -3.20 -4.11 -6.23
CA ASN A 68 -3.38 -5.26 -5.33
C ASN A 68 -3.33 -6.56 -6.12
N ASP A 69 -4.10 -6.65 -7.20
CA ASP A 69 -4.22 -7.85 -8.03
C ASP A 69 -2.85 -8.23 -8.61
N VAL A 70 -2.16 -7.26 -9.22
CA VAL A 70 -0.82 -7.46 -9.78
C VAL A 70 0.16 -7.94 -8.72
N LEU A 71 0.17 -7.34 -7.52
CA LEU A 71 1.09 -7.74 -6.46
C LEU A 71 0.79 -9.11 -5.87
N GLU A 72 -0.49 -9.52 -5.82
CA GLU A 72 -0.86 -10.87 -5.42
C GLU A 72 -0.41 -11.91 -6.44
N GLU A 73 -0.54 -11.63 -7.74
CA GLU A 73 -0.01 -12.50 -8.80
C GLU A 73 1.51 -12.60 -8.73
N VAL A 74 2.19 -11.48 -8.54
CA VAL A 74 3.65 -11.42 -8.38
C VAL A 74 4.10 -12.20 -7.14
N LEU A 75 3.34 -12.14 -6.04
CA LEU A 75 3.58 -12.97 -4.85
C LEU A 75 3.34 -14.46 -5.13
N SER A 76 2.38 -14.79 -5.98
CA SER A 76 2.10 -16.16 -6.43
C SER A 76 3.12 -16.71 -7.45
N GLY A 77 4.07 -15.88 -7.89
CA GLY A 77 5.19 -16.29 -8.74
C GLY A 77 5.13 -15.81 -10.18
N ARG A 78 4.15 -14.97 -10.55
CA ARG A 78 4.11 -14.35 -11.89
C ARG A 78 5.35 -13.48 -12.13
N THR A 79 5.99 -13.67 -13.28
CA THR A 79 7.15 -12.88 -13.73
C THR A 79 6.97 -12.25 -15.11
N GLU A 80 6.07 -12.78 -15.94
CA GLU A 80 5.83 -12.28 -17.30
C GLU A 80 5.16 -10.90 -17.29
N GLY A 81 5.74 -9.97 -18.07
CA GLY A 81 5.28 -8.58 -18.15
C GLY A 81 5.60 -7.75 -16.90
N ILE A 82 6.37 -8.29 -15.95
CA ILE A 82 6.71 -7.63 -14.70
C ILE A 82 8.16 -7.13 -14.76
N THR A 83 8.33 -5.82 -14.62
CA THR A 83 9.64 -5.22 -14.37
C THR A 83 9.82 -5.00 -12.86
N ARG A 84 10.93 -5.52 -12.33
CA ARG A 84 11.31 -5.41 -10.92
C ARG A 84 12.54 -4.54 -10.77
N ILE A 85 12.42 -3.45 -10.02
CA ILE A 85 13.54 -2.57 -9.69
C ILE A 85 13.76 -2.65 -8.18
N LYS A 86 14.71 -3.48 -7.77
CA LYS A 86 15.14 -3.55 -6.37
C LYS A 86 15.95 -2.31 -6.03
N LEU A 87 15.63 -1.67 -4.91
CA LEU A 87 16.43 -0.55 -4.44
C LEU A 87 17.74 -1.07 -3.85
N PRO A 88 18.88 -0.39 -4.08
CA PRO A 88 20.17 -0.78 -3.49
C PRO A 88 20.13 -0.82 -1.95
N LYS A 89 19.27 0.01 -1.35
CA LYS A 89 18.96 0.03 0.07
C LYS A 89 17.49 0.45 0.26
N PRO A 90 16.81 -0.03 1.30
CA PRO A 90 15.47 0.45 1.62
C PRO A 90 15.44 1.98 1.77
N LYS A 91 14.50 2.64 1.11
CA LYS A 91 14.31 4.08 1.18
C LYS A 91 13.18 4.40 2.14
N GLU A 92 13.50 5.14 3.20
CA GLU A 92 12.49 5.59 4.15
C GLU A 92 11.64 6.72 3.55
N LEU A 93 10.33 6.59 3.67
CA LEU A 93 9.34 7.60 3.31
C LEU A 93 8.57 7.98 4.57
N ARG A 94 8.47 9.28 4.85
CA ARG A 94 7.76 9.80 6.03
C ARG A 94 6.48 10.49 5.61
N GLY A 95 5.41 10.21 6.33
CA GLY A 95 4.11 10.83 6.12
C GLY A 95 3.33 10.96 7.41
N LYS A 96 2.26 11.77 7.37
CA LYS A 96 1.31 11.87 8.47
C LYS A 96 0.18 10.86 8.23
N LEU A 97 -0.12 10.04 9.23
CA LEU A 97 -1.23 9.10 9.14
C LEU A 97 -2.54 9.87 9.28
N ASP A 98 -3.46 9.70 8.33
CA ASP A 98 -4.82 10.22 8.43
C ASP A 98 -5.84 9.08 8.36
N LEU A 99 -7.05 9.36 8.82
CA LEU A 99 -8.17 8.43 8.74
C LEU A 99 -9.12 8.93 7.66
N GLU A 100 -9.07 8.29 6.50
CA GLU A 100 -10.13 8.45 5.52
C GLU A 100 -11.29 7.51 5.84
N THR A 101 -12.50 8.05 5.81
CA THR A 101 -13.74 7.28 5.82
C THR A 101 -14.37 7.36 4.44
N SER A 102 -15.25 6.41 4.09
CA SER A 102 -16.00 6.45 2.83
C SER A 102 -16.81 7.74 2.63
N ALA A 103 -17.11 8.49 3.71
CA ALA A 103 -17.77 9.79 3.66
C ALA A 103 -16.85 10.96 3.27
N THR A 104 -15.53 10.79 3.33
CA THR A 104 -14.53 11.85 3.07
C THR A 104 -13.72 11.62 1.80
N TYR A 105 -13.87 10.46 1.15
CA TYR A 105 -13.14 10.13 -0.08
C TYR A 105 -13.71 10.92 -1.26
N LYS A 106 -12.96 11.91 -1.76
CA LYS A 106 -13.17 12.49 -3.09
C LYS A 106 -12.22 11.78 -4.04
N ALA A 107 -12.76 10.96 -4.94
CA ALA A 107 -11.96 10.39 -6.02
C ALA A 107 -11.31 11.54 -6.81
N PRO A 108 -10.00 11.47 -7.12
CA PRO A 108 -9.41 12.40 -8.06
C PRO A 108 -10.06 12.20 -9.45
N ASN A 109 -10.47 13.31 -10.07
CA ASN A 109 -11.00 13.35 -11.43
C ASN A 109 -9.96 12.93 -12.47
#